data_AF-A0A431V4E7-F1
#
_entry.id   AF-A0A431V4E7-F1
#
_cell.length_a   1.000
_cell.length_b   1.000
_cell.length_c   1.000
_cell.angle_alpha   90.00
_cell.angle_beta   90.00
_cell.angle_gamma   90.00
#
_symmetry.space_group_name_H-M   'P 1'
#
loop_
_entity.id
_entity.type
_entity.pdbx_description
1 polymer ?
#
loop_
_entity_poly.entity_id
_entity_poly.type
_entity_poly.pdbx_seq_one_letter_code
_entity_poly.pdbx_strand_id
1 'polypeptide(L)'
;MPEDLLALANDHEHHEYHRYRWLSLRFLTYDLGISQLMQALAGESRQRVQALSEVAAPLSAETPCLRDPAQAAWQDRPLQPHFFIFADEVAAQELRRALLEEHRSYRFYKCLRACHGIAGLDGLLDAFVEQARAQCTILEETQDQLPALPRAARGVGPRDAAIHRRRRLASKGAARPAPTAGSR
;
A
#
# COMPACT_ATOMS: atom_id res chain seq x y z
N MET A 1 -27.17 14.94 3.83
CA MET A 1 -27.05 16.27 4.46
C MET A 1 -25.60 16.74 4.37
N PRO A 2 -25.31 18.05 4.47
CA PRO A 2 -23.95 18.60 4.57
C PRO A 2 -22.98 17.80 5.44
N GLU A 3 -23.44 17.40 6.62
CA GLU A 3 -22.67 16.65 7.61
C GLU A 3 -22.30 15.25 7.12
N ASP A 4 -23.16 14.59 6.36
CA ASP A 4 -22.89 13.27 5.77
C ASP A 4 -21.77 13.34 4.73
N LEU A 5 -21.69 14.44 3.96
CA LEU A 5 -20.65 14.63 2.95
C LEU A 5 -19.28 14.90 3.60
N LEU A 6 -19.27 15.67 4.69
CA LEU A 6 -18.07 15.92 5.49
C LEU A 6 -17.58 14.64 6.18
N ALA A 7 -18.49 13.84 6.74
CA ALA A 7 -18.16 12.55 7.33
C ALA A 7 -17.57 11.59 6.28
N LEU A 8 -18.18 11.53 5.09
CA LEU A 8 -17.70 10.68 4.00
C LEU A 8 -16.30 11.10 3.51
N ALA A 9 -16.05 12.41 3.36
CA ALA A 9 -14.74 12.93 3.00
C ALA A 9 -13.70 12.63 4.08
N ASN A 10 -14.08 12.78 5.35
CA ASN A 10 -13.20 12.49 6.47
C ASN A 10 -12.80 11.00 6.53
N ASP A 11 -13.78 10.10 6.43
CA ASP A 11 -13.53 8.66 6.43
C ASP A 11 -12.63 8.23 5.27
N HIS A 12 -12.83 8.83 4.10
CA HIS A 12 -11.96 8.63 2.94
C HIS A 12 -10.53 9.05 3.27
N GLU A 13 -10.33 10.24 3.82
CA GLU A 13 -8.98 10.75 4.11
C GLU A 13 -8.25 10.02 5.22
N HIS A 14 -8.99 9.51 6.21
CA HIS A 14 -8.43 8.58 7.19
C HIS A 14 -7.94 7.29 6.52
N HIS A 15 -8.73 6.72 5.61
CA HIS A 15 -8.34 5.53 4.87
C HIS A 15 -7.04 5.77 4.07
N GLU A 16 -6.98 6.90 3.37
CA GLU A 16 -5.83 7.29 2.55
C GLU A 16 -4.58 7.50 3.39
N TYR A 17 -4.70 8.21 4.52
CA TYR A 17 -3.62 8.39 5.48
C TYR A 17 -3.01 7.04 5.92
N HIS A 18 -3.87 6.11 6.35
CA HIS A 18 -3.40 4.80 6.84
C HIS A 18 -2.83 3.95 5.70
N ARG A 19 -3.42 4.02 4.49
CA ARG A 19 -2.91 3.33 3.30
C ARG A 19 -1.49 3.80 2.98
N TYR A 20 -1.26 5.10 2.92
CA TYR A 20 0.04 5.67 2.61
C TYR A 20 1.06 5.45 3.71
N ARG A 21 0.67 5.58 4.98
CA ARG A 21 1.53 5.28 6.12
C ARG A 21 1.94 3.81 6.15
N TRP A 22 1.05 2.92 5.75
CA TRP A 22 1.37 1.50 5.65
C TRP A 22 2.35 1.24 4.49
N LEU A 23 2.11 1.84 3.33
CA LEU A 23 3.02 1.73 2.18
C LEU A 23 4.41 2.29 2.49
N SER A 24 4.51 3.43 3.19
CA SER A 24 5.81 4.01 3.56
C SER A 24 6.67 3.03 4.35
N LEU A 25 6.07 2.31 5.31
CA LEU A 25 6.77 1.27 6.07
C LEU A 25 7.17 0.08 5.21
N ARG A 26 6.31 -0.36 4.28
CA ARG A 26 6.61 -1.52 3.43
C ARG A 26 7.76 -1.29 2.47
N PHE A 27 7.88 -0.08 1.95
CA PHE A 27 8.93 0.31 1.02
C PHE A 27 10.27 0.60 1.72
N LEU A 28 10.31 0.68 3.05
CA LEU A 28 11.50 1.07 3.82
C LEU A 28 12.75 0.23 3.50
N THR A 29 12.58 -1.07 3.26
CA THR A 29 13.68 -2.01 2.94
C THR A 29 13.96 -2.14 1.46
N TYR A 30 13.10 -1.59 0.60
CA TYR A 30 13.21 -1.69 -0.86
C TYR A 30 13.82 -0.42 -1.44
N ASP A 31 13.18 0.73 -1.19
CA ASP A 31 13.60 2.02 -1.71
C ASP A 31 13.17 3.14 -0.74
N LEU A 32 14.17 3.86 -0.22
CA LEU A 32 13.95 4.93 0.75
C LEU A 32 13.23 6.14 0.14
N GLY A 33 13.48 6.44 -1.14
CA GLY A 33 12.81 7.54 -1.84
C GLY A 33 11.31 7.27 -2.00
N ILE A 34 10.94 6.05 -2.40
CA ILE A 34 9.53 5.64 -2.47
C ILE A 34 8.89 5.62 -1.08
N SER A 35 9.60 5.14 -0.06
CA SER A 35 9.14 5.19 1.33
C SER A 35 8.83 6.62 1.79
N GLN A 36 9.73 7.56 1.51
CA GLN A 36 9.55 8.99 1.83
C GLN A 36 8.41 9.62 1.05
N LEU A 37 8.26 9.28 -0.23
CA LEU A 37 7.12 9.73 -1.04
C LEU A 37 5.79 9.29 -0.41
N MET A 38 5.64 8.01 -0.08
CA MET A 38 4.42 7.50 0.57
C MET A 38 4.18 8.20 1.91
N GLN A 39 5.24 8.52 2.67
CA GLN A 39 5.12 9.27 3.91
C GLN A 39 4.64 10.71 3.68
N ALA A 40 5.11 11.37 2.61
CA ALA A 40 4.65 12.69 2.22
C ALA A 40 3.16 12.67 1.80
N LEU A 41 2.75 11.67 1.02
CA LEU A 41 1.34 11.48 0.63
C LEU A 41 0.42 11.23 1.83
N ALA A 42 0.87 10.48 2.84
CA ALA A 42 0.14 10.38 4.11
C ALA A 42 0.01 11.75 4.80
N GLY A 43 1.06 12.58 4.74
CA GLY A 43 1.02 13.95 5.25
C GLY A 43 -0.05 14.80 4.57
N GLU A 44 -0.15 14.73 3.25
CA GLU A 44 -1.18 15.42 2.47
C GLU A 44 -2.60 14.99 2.90
N SER A 45 -2.86 13.68 3.05
CA SER A 45 -4.17 13.21 3.54
C SER A 45 -4.50 13.76 4.94
N ARG A 46 -3.52 13.83 5.83
CA ARG A 46 -3.71 14.41 7.17
C ARG A 46 -4.04 15.91 7.10
N GLN A 47 -3.39 16.66 6.23
CA GLN A 47 -3.68 18.09 6.03
C GLN A 47 -5.11 18.29 5.49
N ARG A 48 -5.57 17.42 4.59
CA ARG A 48 -6.95 17.46 4.11
C ARG A 48 -7.98 17.15 5.20
N VAL A 49 -7.71 16.21 6.12
CA VAL A 49 -8.54 16.03 7.34
C VAL A 49 -8.60 17.30 8.18
N GLN A 50 -7.47 17.99 8.36
CA GLN A 50 -7.43 19.25 9.11
C GLN A 50 -8.28 20.33 8.43
N ALA A 51 -8.16 20.49 7.10
CA ALA A 51 -8.96 21.44 6.35
C ALA A 51 -10.47 21.12 6.38
N LEU A 52 -10.84 19.84 6.31
CA LEU A 52 -12.23 19.40 6.53
C LEU A 52 -12.74 19.78 7.93
N SER A 53 -11.88 19.67 8.94
CA SER A 53 -12.19 20.05 10.32
C SER A 53 -12.43 21.54 10.49
N GLU A 54 -11.64 22.37 9.82
CA GLU A 54 -11.79 23.82 9.82
C GLU A 54 -13.11 24.26 9.18
N VAL A 55 -13.51 23.62 8.07
CA VAL A 55 -14.79 23.90 7.39
C VAL A 55 -15.99 23.39 8.20
N ALA A 56 -15.85 22.30 8.94
CA ALA A 56 -16.91 21.74 9.77
C ALA A 56 -17.11 22.48 11.11
N ALA A 57 -16.07 23.13 11.64
CA ALA A 57 -16.12 23.86 12.91
C ALA A 57 -17.29 24.86 13.05
N PRO A 58 -17.62 25.70 12.04
CA PRO A 58 -18.78 26.58 12.12
C PRO A 58 -20.12 25.87 11.90
N LEU A 59 -20.13 24.62 11.41
CA LEU A 59 -21.35 23.93 10.97
C LEU A 59 -22.03 23.11 12.08
N SER A 60 -21.33 22.65 13.13
CA SER A 60 -22.00 21.96 14.24
C SER A 60 -21.17 21.86 15.52
N ALA A 61 -21.81 22.21 16.65
CA ALA A 61 -21.36 21.93 18.02
C ALA A 61 -21.47 20.43 18.41
N GLU A 62 -22.05 19.59 17.54
CA GLU A 62 -22.33 18.17 17.79
C GLU A 62 -21.88 17.23 16.65
N THR A 63 -21.08 17.71 15.68
CA THR A 63 -20.57 16.81 14.62
C THR A 63 -19.63 15.78 15.24
N PRO A 64 -19.80 14.47 15.00
CA PRO A 64 -18.93 13.46 15.58
C PRO A 64 -17.51 13.67 15.08
N CYS A 65 -16.68 14.21 15.98
CA CYS A 65 -15.24 14.29 16.00
C CYS A 65 -14.55 13.88 14.68
N LEU A 66 -14.33 14.87 13.81
CA LEU A 66 -13.26 14.80 12.83
C LEU A 66 -11.97 14.63 13.64
N ARG A 67 -11.38 13.43 13.58
CA ARG A 67 -10.23 13.06 14.41
C ARG A 67 -8.97 13.20 13.59
N ASP A 68 -7.86 13.46 14.26
CA ASP A 68 -6.58 13.30 13.59
C ASP A 68 -6.39 11.80 13.24
N PRO A 69 -6.15 11.45 11.96
CA PRO A 69 -5.94 10.06 11.57
C PRO A 69 -4.70 9.45 12.22
N ALA A 70 -3.75 10.27 12.70
CA ALA A 70 -2.62 9.79 13.49
C ALA A 70 -3.03 9.25 14.88
N GLN A 71 -4.19 9.66 15.41
CA GLN A 71 -4.72 9.27 16.72
C GLN A 71 -5.67 8.06 16.64
N ALA A 72 -6.12 7.68 15.44
CA ALA A 72 -6.96 6.51 15.25
C ALA A 72 -6.17 5.22 15.45
N ALA A 73 -6.75 4.25 16.16
CA ALA A 73 -6.18 2.92 16.30
C ALA A 73 -6.06 2.27 14.92
N TRP A 74 -4.89 1.71 14.63
CA TRP A 74 -4.64 1.05 13.35
C TRP A 74 -5.62 -0.11 13.18
N GLN A 75 -6.35 -0.12 12.06
CA GLN A 75 -7.17 -1.28 11.70
C GLN A 75 -6.24 -2.36 11.14
N ASP A 76 -6.25 -3.53 11.77
CA ASP A 76 -5.45 -4.69 11.36
C ASP A 76 -5.82 -5.10 9.94
N ARG A 77 -4.95 -4.78 8.98
CA ARG A 77 -5.03 -5.33 7.62
C ARG A 77 -4.43 -6.74 7.68
N PRO A 78 -5.04 -7.76 7.02
CA PRO A 78 -4.58 -9.14 7.10
C PRO A 78 -3.08 -9.26 6.83
N LEU A 79 -2.37 -9.90 7.77
CA LEU A 79 -0.92 -10.14 7.68
C LEU A 79 -0.61 -10.91 6.40
N GLN A 80 -0.01 -10.22 5.43
CA GLN A 80 0.69 -10.91 4.35
C GLN A 80 1.94 -11.60 4.95
N PRO A 81 2.37 -12.75 4.41
CA PRO A 81 3.53 -13.49 4.91
C PRO A 81 4.82 -12.66 4.98
N HIS A 82 4.91 -11.62 4.13
CA HIS A 82 6.04 -10.70 4.08
C HIS A 82 5.51 -9.26 4.09
N PHE A 83 5.67 -8.59 5.23
CA PHE A 83 5.28 -7.18 5.40
C PHE A 83 6.13 -6.28 4.49
N PHE A 84 7.44 -6.44 4.54
CA PHE A 84 8.40 -5.65 3.77
C PHE A 84 8.49 -6.10 2.30
N ILE A 85 8.79 -5.15 1.42
CA ILE A 85 9.01 -5.37 0.01
C ILE A 85 10.51 -5.65 -0.22
N PHE A 86 10.81 -6.70 -0.98
CA PHE A 86 12.19 -7.13 -1.31
C PHE A 86 12.38 -7.47 -2.79
N ALA A 87 11.31 -7.42 -3.60
CA ALA A 87 11.33 -7.82 -4.99
C ALA A 87 10.63 -6.80 -5.87
N ASP A 88 11.21 -6.54 -7.05
CA ASP A 88 10.75 -5.53 -8.01
C ASP A 88 9.30 -5.80 -8.46
N GLU A 89 8.91 -7.07 -8.60
CA GLU A 89 7.54 -7.44 -8.99
C GLU A 89 6.53 -7.00 -7.93
N VAL A 90 6.89 -7.14 -6.65
CA VAL A 90 6.04 -6.76 -5.52
C VAL A 90 5.99 -5.24 -5.41
N ALA A 91 7.13 -4.55 -5.55
CA ALA A 91 7.20 -3.10 -5.57
C ALA A 91 6.32 -2.51 -6.69
N ALA A 92 6.46 -3.02 -7.92
CA ALA A 92 5.66 -2.61 -9.07
C ALA A 92 4.17 -2.92 -8.88
N GLN A 93 3.83 -4.04 -8.24
CA GLN A 93 2.44 -4.37 -7.95
C GLN A 93 1.83 -3.44 -6.90
N GLU A 94 2.56 -3.12 -5.83
CA GLU A 94 2.08 -2.21 -4.78
C GLU A 94 1.96 -0.78 -5.31
N LEU A 95 2.88 -0.30 -6.15
CA LEU A 95 2.76 1.01 -6.80
C LEU A 95 1.57 1.08 -7.77
N ARG A 96 1.35 0.05 -8.60
CA ARG A 96 0.14 -0.03 -9.44
C ARG A 96 -1.15 -0.01 -8.63
N ARG A 97 -1.17 -0.70 -7.48
CA ARG A 97 -2.32 -0.67 -6.56
C ARG A 97 -2.50 0.73 -5.97
N ALA A 98 -1.42 1.36 -5.50
CA ALA A 98 -1.47 2.71 -4.96
C ALA A 98 -2.00 3.72 -5.98
N LEU A 99 -1.54 3.64 -7.24
CA LEU A 99 -2.04 4.49 -8.32
C LEU A 99 -3.52 4.24 -8.63
N LEU A 100 -3.96 2.97 -8.65
CA LEU A 100 -5.36 2.64 -8.86
C LEU A 100 -6.26 3.21 -7.75
N GLU A 101 -5.83 3.10 -6.49
CA GLU A 101 -6.57 3.71 -5.37
C GLU A 101 -6.56 5.24 -5.47
N GLU A 102 -5.44 5.87 -5.85
CA GLU A 102 -5.38 7.32 -6.02
C GLU A 102 -6.32 7.83 -7.14
N HIS A 103 -6.43 7.09 -8.25
CA HIS A 103 -7.45 7.40 -9.25
C HIS A 103 -8.88 7.25 -8.72
N ARG A 104 -9.13 6.34 -7.78
CA ARG A 104 -10.44 6.24 -7.11
C ARG A 104 -10.66 7.45 -6.20
N SER A 105 -9.65 7.92 -5.48
CA SER A 105 -9.70 9.14 -4.67
C SER A 105 -9.98 10.37 -5.52
N TYR A 106 -9.31 10.52 -6.66
CA TYR A 106 -9.60 11.58 -7.63
C TYR A 106 -11.07 11.55 -8.11
N ARG A 107 -11.58 10.37 -8.47
CA ARG A 107 -12.98 10.21 -8.89
C ARG A 107 -13.95 10.46 -7.75
N PHE A 108 -13.62 10.02 -6.54
CA PHE A 108 -14.38 10.26 -5.32
C PHE A 108 -14.60 11.77 -5.12
N TYR A 109 -13.53 12.57 -5.15
CA TYR A 109 -13.65 14.02 -5.00
C TYR A 109 -14.43 14.70 -6.10
N LYS A 110 -14.29 14.25 -7.36
CA LYS A 110 -15.10 14.77 -8.45
C LYS A 110 -16.59 14.48 -8.29
N CYS A 111 -16.93 13.26 -7.84
CA CYS A 111 -18.32 12.91 -7.54
C CYS A 111 -18.83 13.71 -6.35
N LEU A 112 -18.02 13.86 -5.30
CA LEU A 112 -18.39 14.61 -4.10
C LEU A 112 -18.65 16.09 -4.41
N ARG A 113 -17.82 16.70 -5.27
CA ARG A 113 -18.02 18.07 -5.80
C ARG A 113 -19.32 18.20 -6.60
N ALA A 114 -19.67 17.19 -7.39
CA ALA A 114 -20.91 17.21 -8.18
C ALA A 114 -22.16 17.11 -7.29
N CYS A 115 -22.03 16.54 -6.10
CA CYS A 115 -23.07 16.56 -5.07
C CYS A 115 -23.11 17.95 -4.39
N HIS A 116 -23.75 18.91 -5.06
CA HIS A 116 -23.95 20.26 -4.52
C HIS A 116 -24.62 20.22 -3.13
N GLY A 117 -24.05 20.90 -2.13
CA GLY A 117 -24.65 20.86 -0.79
C GLY A 117 -24.17 21.89 0.25
N ILE A 118 -22.97 22.47 0.12
CA ILE A 118 -22.44 23.40 1.15
C ILE A 118 -21.62 24.52 0.51
N ALA A 119 -22.09 25.76 0.67
CA ALA A 119 -21.30 26.94 0.35
C ALA A 119 -20.05 26.98 1.24
N GLY A 120 -18.87 27.01 0.62
CA GLY A 120 -17.57 26.95 1.32
C GLY A 120 -16.82 25.63 1.15
N LEU A 121 -17.50 24.54 0.79
CA LEU A 121 -16.87 23.24 0.52
C LEU A 121 -16.37 23.14 -0.93
N ASP A 122 -17.00 23.84 -1.89
CA ASP A 122 -16.66 23.75 -3.31
C ASP A 122 -15.18 24.11 -3.60
N GLY A 123 -14.68 25.20 -3.00
CA GLY A 123 -13.28 25.60 -3.17
C GLY A 123 -12.30 24.60 -2.56
N LEU A 124 -12.66 24.00 -1.42
CA LEU A 124 -11.86 22.97 -0.77
C LEU A 124 -11.82 21.67 -1.60
N LEU A 125 -12.98 21.23 -2.11
CA LEU A 125 -13.07 20.06 -2.97
C LEU A 125 -12.35 20.26 -4.30
N ASP A 126 -12.35 21.47 -4.86
CA ASP A 126 -11.57 21.80 -6.04
C ASP A 126 -10.06 21.65 -5.79
N ALA A 127 -9.58 22.14 -4.65
CA ALA A 127 -8.21 21.92 -4.24
C ALA A 127 -7.89 20.43 -4.08
N PHE A 128 -8.78 19.65 -3.47
CA PHE A 128 -8.59 18.20 -3.29
C PHE A 128 -8.57 17.44 -4.62
N VAL A 129 -9.40 17.82 -5.59
CA VAL A 129 -9.38 17.25 -6.95
C VAL A 129 -8.03 17.49 -7.62
N GLU A 130 -7.50 18.71 -7.56
CA GLU A 130 -6.20 19.02 -8.15
C GLU A 130 -5.04 18.35 -7.41
N GLN A 131 -5.09 18.28 -6.08
CA GLN A 131 -4.12 17.53 -5.28
C GLN A 131 -4.12 16.05 -5.66
N ALA A 132 -5.28 15.39 -5.70
CA ALA A 132 -5.37 13.97 -6.07
C ALA A 132 -4.86 13.71 -7.50
N ARG A 133 -5.11 14.64 -8.42
CA ARG A 133 -4.56 14.58 -9.79
C ARG A 133 -3.03 14.67 -9.81
N ALA A 134 -2.46 15.60 -9.05
CA ALA A 134 -1.02 15.72 -8.91
C ALA A 134 -0.41 14.45 -8.29
N GLN A 135 -1.08 13.87 -7.29
CA GLN A 135 -0.67 12.61 -6.66
C GLN A 135 -0.71 11.43 -7.65
N CYS A 136 -1.73 11.34 -8.51
CA CYS A 136 -1.75 10.37 -9.61
C CYS A 136 -0.50 10.52 -10.51
N THR A 137 -0.19 11.75 -10.91
CA THR A 137 0.94 12.03 -11.81
C THR A 137 2.27 11.62 -11.18
N ILE A 138 2.50 11.96 -9.90
CA ILE A 138 3.71 11.58 -9.18
C ILE A 138 3.84 10.05 -9.05
N LEU A 139 2.73 9.35 -8.80
CA LEU A 139 2.72 7.89 -8.69
C LEU A 139 2.99 7.21 -10.04
N GLU A 140 2.45 7.76 -11.14
CA GLU A 140 2.75 7.31 -12.51
C GLU A 140 4.25 7.46 -12.82
N GLU A 141 4.81 8.64 -12.56
CA GLU A 141 6.24 8.92 -12.77
C GLU A 141 7.13 7.99 -11.93
N THR A 142 6.73 7.75 -10.68
CA THR A 142 7.45 6.83 -9.79
C THR A 142 7.39 5.39 -10.30
N GLN A 143 6.24 4.96 -10.84
CA GLN A 143 6.10 3.63 -11.42
C GLN A 143 6.96 3.45 -12.68
N ASP A 144 7.05 4.49 -13.52
CA ASP A 144 7.85 4.47 -14.75
C ASP A 144 9.36 4.43 -14.48
N GLN A 145 9.79 4.90 -13.31
CA GLN A 145 11.19 4.85 -12.87
C GLN A 145 11.62 3.50 -12.29
N LEU A 146 10.67 2.58 -12.01
CA LEU A 146 11.04 1.25 -11.55
C LEU A 146 11.80 0.49 -12.65
N PRO A 147 12.77 -0.37 -12.27
CA PRO A 147 13.43 -1.26 -13.22
C PRO A 147 12.37 -2.01 -14.02
N ALA A 148 12.44 -1.90 -15.35
CA ALA A 148 11.53 -2.63 -16.22
C ALA A 148 11.68 -4.12 -15.93
N LEU A 149 10.62 -4.74 -15.39
CA LEU A 149 10.58 -6.19 -15.20
C LEU A 149 11.00 -6.84 -16.53
N PRO A 150 12.01 -7.73 -16.53
CA PRO A 150 12.37 -8.46 -17.73
C PRO A 150 11.10 -9.12 -18.28
N ARG A 151 10.70 -8.76 -19.50
CA ARG A 151 9.52 -9.34 -20.18
C ARG A 151 9.62 -10.86 -20.41
N ALA A 152 10.69 -11.51 -19.95
CA ALA A 152 11.03 -12.92 -20.15
C ALA A 152 10.16 -13.92 -19.35
N ALA A 153 9.26 -13.49 -18.45
CA ALA A 153 8.38 -14.40 -17.71
C ALA A 153 6.99 -14.62 -18.35
N ARG A 154 6.70 -14.05 -19.53
CA ARG A 154 5.50 -14.40 -20.32
C ARG A 154 5.86 -15.38 -21.44
N GLY A 155 6.23 -16.60 -21.06
CA GLY A 155 6.52 -17.62 -22.08
C GLY A 155 7.37 -18.78 -21.61
N VAL A 156 7.10 -19.37 -20.45
CA VAL A 156 7.56 -20.74 -20.16
C VAL A 156 6.35 -21.52 -19.66
N GLY A 157 5.80 -22.35 -20.55
CA GLY A 157 4.75 -23.31 -20.21
C GLY A 157 5.23 -24.31 -19.15
N PRO A 158 4.33 -25.13 -18.58
CA PRO A 158 4.65 -26.02 -17.49
C PRO A 158 5.42 -27.24 -18.01
N ARG A 159 6.72 -27.08 -18.25
CA ARG A 159 7.70 -28.15 -18.44
C ARG A 159 9.05 -27.65 -17.96
N ASP A 160 9.27 -27.74 -16.65
CA ASP A 160 10.56 -28.12 -16.05
C ASP A 160 10.47 -28.13 -14.50
N ALA A 161 9.37 -28.69 -13.99
CA ALA A 161 9.32 -29.16 -12.61
C ALA A 161 10.04 -30.53 -12.51
N ALA A 162 11.34 -30.60 -12.82
CA ALA A 162 12.05 -31.88 -12.79
C ALA A 162 13.59 -31.81 -12.64
N ILE A 163 14.20 -30.78 -12.06
CA ILE A 163 15.59 -30.90 -11.60
C ILE A 163 15.71 -30.24 -10.22
N HIS A 164 15.91 -31.07 -9.19
CA HIS A 164 16.49 -30.82 -7.84
C HIS A 164 15.98 -31.79 -6.75
N ARG A 165 15.42 -32.95 -7.12
CA ARG A 165 15.39 -34.14 -6.25
C ARG A 165 16.35 -35.21 -6.76
N ARG A 166 17.65 -35.09 -6.44
CA ARG A 166 18.60 -36.21 -6.51
C ARG A 166 19.94 -35.86 -5.84
N ARG A 167 19.95 -35.79 -4.50
CA ARG A 167 21.17 -36.07 -3.72
C ARG A 167 20.89 -36.33 -2.24
N ARG A 168 20.23 -37.46 -1.96
CA ARG A 168 20.37 -38.27 -0.73
C ARG A 168 19.70 -39.60 -1.05
N LEU A 169 20.32 -40.70 -0.61
CA LEU A 169 20.06 -42.11 -0.98
C LEU A 169 20.91 -42.64 -2.15
N ALA A 170 22.22 -42.71 -1.94
CA ALA A 170 23.07 -43.75 -2.53
C ALA A 170 24.39 -43.88 -1.73
N SER A 171 24.31 -44.46 -0.53
CA SER A 171 25.45 -45.11 0.11
C SER A 171 24.93 -46.09 1.17
N LYS A 172 24.34 -47.20 0.71
CA LYS A 172 24.11 -48.39 1.53
C LYS A 172 24.71 -49.58 0.79
N GLY A 173 25.68 -50.23 1.44
CA GLY A 173 25.99 -51.63 1.21
C GLY A 173 27.34 -51.95 0.60
N ALA A 174 28.34 -52.18 1.45
CA ALA A 174 29.31 -53.24 1.22
C ALA A 174 29.66 -53.86 2.58
N ALA A 175 29.21 -55.10 2.77
CA ALA A 175 29.40 -55.92 3.96
C ALA A 175 30.80 -56.54 3.99
N ARG A 176 31.30 -56.89 5.20
CA ARG A 176 31.96 -58.18 5.53
C ARG A 176 32.38 -58.26 7.03
N PRO A 177 32.74 -59.45 7.56
CA PRO A 177 32.16 -60.00 8.79
C PRO A 177 33.14 -60.09 9.99
N ALA A 178 32.64 -60.54 11.13
CA ALA A 178 33.43 -60.95 12.31
C ALA A 178 34.35 -62.15 11.99
N PRO A 179 35.47 -62.31 12.73
CA PRO A 179 35.46 -63.33 13.80
C PRO A 179 36.35 -63.04 15.06
N THR A 180 35.88 -63.63 16.17
CA THR A 180 36.53 -64.20 17.38
C THR A 180 37.98 -63.91 17.82
N ALA A 181 38.07 -63.59 19.12
CA ALA A 181 38.96 -64.11 20.20
C ALA A 181 40.50 -64.01 20.12
N GLY A 182 41.12 -63.53 21.22
CA GLY A 182 42.54 -63.74 21.52
C GLY A 182 43.08 -62.87 22.66
N SER A 183 43.50 -63.51 23.74
CA SER A 183 43.95 -62.99 25.04
C SER A 183 45.16 -62.05 25.03
N ARG A 184 45.27 -61.20 26.06
CA ARG A 184 46.40 -61.19 27.02
C ARG A 184 45.98 -60.53 28.32
#